data_AF-Q1IX04-F1
#
_entry.id   AF-Q1IX04-F1
#
_cell.length_a   1.000
_cell.length_b   1.000
_cell.length_c   1.000
_cell.angle_alpha   90.00
_cell.angle_beta   90.00
_cell.angle_gamma   90.00
#
_symmetry.space_group_name_H-M   'P 1'
#
loop_
_entity.id
_entity.type
_entity.pdbx_description
1 polymer ?
#
loop_
_entity_poly.entity_id
_entity_poly.type
_entity_poly.pdbx_seq_one_letter_code
_entity_poly.pdbx_strand_id
1 'polypeptide(L)'
;MMRVKLSKHGNSLGFVVPASVVREGGLEAGQEYELEVTEGGEFRLLPSQRPVWRPDISLDELLAGLPEEPLKYEDIPEYRPVGRELDW
;
A
#
# COMPACT_ATOMS: atom_id res chain seq x y z
N MET A 1 -0.93 -1.13 26.68
CA MET A 1 0.53 -1.13 26.43
C MET A 1 0.92 -2.49 25.87
N MET A 2 1.51 -2.53 24.67
CA MET A 2 1.89 -3.77 23.99
C MET A 2 3.41 -3.85 23.85
N ARG A 3 3.97 -5.06 23.97
CA ARG A 3 5.41 -5.29 23.80
C ARG A 3 5.66 -5.83 22.39
N VAL A 4 6.52 -5.16 21.65
CA VAL A 4 7.00 -5.60 20.34
C VAL A 4 8.52 -5.79 20.39
N LYS A 5 9.06 -6.59 19.48
CA LYS A 5 10.49 -6.85 19.37
C LYS A 5 11.01 -6.23 18.08
N LEU A 6 12.07 -5.44 18.17
CA LEU A 6 12.87 -5.07 17.00
C LEU A 6 13.71 -6.26 16.56
N SER A 7 13.65 -6.56 15.26
CA SER A 7 14.38 -7.66 14.64
C SER A 7 14.94 -7.23 13.29
N LYS A 8 15.96 -7.95 12.83
CA LYS A 8 16.55 -7.74 11.52
C LYS A 8 15.54 -8.12 10.43
N HIS A 9 15.33 -7.24 9.47
CA HIS A 9 14.52 -7.45 8.27
C HIS A 9 15.39 -7.13 7.04
N GLY A 10 16.05 -8.15 6.49
CA GLY A 10 17.07 -7.94 5.45
C GLY A 10 18.24 -7.09 5.96
N ASN A 11 18.44 -5.91 5.37
CA ASN A 11 19.50 -4.98 5.76
C ASN A 11 19.04 -3.89 6.76
N SER A 12 17.78 -3.91 7.19
CA SER A 12 17.23 -2.93 8.13
C SER A 12 16.74 -3.59 9.42
N LEU A 13 16.33 -2.75 10.38
CA LEU A 13 15.55 -3.18 11.54
C LEU A 13 14.07 -2.92 11.26
N GLY A 14 13.22 -3.82 11.75
CA GLY A 14 11.77 -3.67 11.72
C GLY A 14 11.14 -4.36 12.92
N PHE A 15 9.84 -4.13 13.10
CA PHE A 15 9.02 -4.83 14.07
C PHE A 15 7.66 -5.14 13.47
N VAL A 16 6.98 -6.12 14.04
CA VAL A 16 5.61 -6.45 13.65
C VAL A 16 4.66 -5.50 14.38
N VAL A 17 3.87 -4.75 13.62
CA VAL A 17 2.79 -3.92 14.17
C VAL A 17 1.57 -4.82 14.44
N PRO A 18 1.10 -4.93 15.69
CA PRO A 18 -0.08 -5.73 16.00
C PRO A 18 -1.33 -5.22 15.27
N ALA A 19 -2.19 -6.12 14.82
CA ALA A 19 -3.39 -5.77 14.04
C ALA A 19 -4.37 -4.82 14.77
N SER A 20 -4.40 -4.85 16.11
CA SER A 20 -5.15 -3.87 16.91
C SER A 20 -4.62 -2.45 16.71
N VAL A 21 -3.31 -2.26 16.72
CA VAL A 21 -2.66 -0.96 16.52
C VAL A 21 -2.89 -0.45 15.11
N VAL A 22 -2.85 -1.33 14.11
CA VAL A 22 -3.15 -0.97 12.70
C VAL A 22 -4.58 -0.43 12.59
N ARG A 23 -5.56 -1.12 13.17
CA ARG A 23 -6.98 -0.71 13.11
C ARG A 23 -7.27 0.55 13.92
N GLU A 24 -6.77 0.62 15.15
CA GLU A 24 -7.01 1.76 16.05
C GLU A 24 -6.28 3.02 15.56
N GLY A 25 -5.08 2.85 15.00
CA GLY A 25 -4.25 3.94 14.47
C GLY A 25 -4.56 4.32 13.03
N GLY A 26 -5.50 3.64 12.37
CA GLY A 26 -5.85 3.91 10.97
C GLY A 26 -4.68 3.75 9.99
N LEU A 27 -3.82 2.75 10.23
CA LEU A 27 -2.67 2.48 9.37
C LEU A 27 -3.09 1.61 8.17
N GLU A 28 -2.55 1.92 6.99
CA GLU A 28 -2.81 1.18 5.77
C GLU A 28 -1.54 0.47 5.28
N ALA A 29 -1.68 -0.79 4.88
CA ALA A 29 -0.57 -1.55 4.31
C ALA A 29 -0.18 -0.97 2.95
N GLY A 30 1.11 -0.69 2.76
CA GLY A 30 1.64 -0.09 1.53
C GLY A 30 1.63 1.44 1.51
N GLN A 31 1.03 2.10 2.51
CA GLN A 31 1.14 3.54 2.67
C GLN A 31 2.51 3.93 3.26
N GLU A 32 3.07 5.05 2.78
CA GLU A 32 4.28 5.64 3.36
C GLU A 32 3.95 6.52 4.57
N TYR A 33 4.81 6.47 5.58
CA TYR A 33 4.71 7.29 6.79
C TYR A 33 6.05 7.98 7.07
N GLU A 34 5.98 9.19 7.58
CA GLU A 34 7.12 9.88 8.16
C GLU A 34 7.33 9.38 9.59
N LEU A 35 8.59 9.09 9.96
CA LEU A 35 8.99 8.63 11.28
C LEU A 35 9.74 9.76 11.99
N GLU A 36 9.16 10.29 13.06
CA GLU A 36 9.76 11.29 13.92
C GLU A 36 10.16 10.67 15.27
N VAL A 37 11.31 11.11 15.81
CA VAL A 37 11.70 10.82 17.20
C VAL A 37 11.41 12.07 18.02
N THR A 38 10.46 11.96 18.95
CA THR A 38 10.10 13.07 19.85
C THR A 38 11.21 13.37 20.85
N GLU A 39 11.17 14.52 21.51
CA GLU A 39 12.13 14.90 22.55
C GLU A 39 12.21 13.89 23.72
N GLY A 40 11.12 13.13 23.95
CA GLY A 40 11.05 12.06 24.94
C GLY A 40 11.63 10.71 24.48
N GLY A 41 12.14 10.63 23.25
CA GLY A 41 12.66 9.39 22.66
C GLY A 41 11.59 8.45 22.12
N GLU A 42 10.33 8.90 22.02
CA GLU A 42 9.23 8.12 21.47
C GLU A 42 9.21 8.21 19.94
N PHE A 43 8.82 7.12 19.29
CA PHE A 43 8.58 7.10 17.85
C PHE A 43 7.15 7.56 17.53
N ARG A 44 7.03 8.51 16.61
CA ARG A 44 5.74 8.95 16.05
C ARG A 44 5.73 8.67 14.55
N LEU A 45 4.65 8.04 14.09
CA LEU A 45 4.39 7.83 12.67
C LEU A 45 3.32 8.84 12.22
N LEU A 46 3.63 9.61 11.19
CA LEU A 46 2.72 10.57 10.57
C LEU A 46 2.45 10.13 9.14
N PRO A 47 1.20 10.14 8.65
CA PRO A 47 0.91 9.86 7.24
C PRO A 47 1.78 10.76 6.37
N SER A 48 2.55 10.18 5.45
CA SER A 48 3.35 11.02 4.57
C SER A 48 2.41 11.80 3.66
N GLN A 49 2.47 13.13 3.73
CA GLN A 49 1.73 14.00 2.81
C GLN A 49 2.50 14.22 1.52
N ARG A 50 3.36 13.26 1.13
CA ARG A 50 3.90 13.29 -0.21
C ARG A 50 2.71 13.38 -1.15
N PRO A 51 2.68 14.34 -2.07
CA PRO A 51 1.71 14.28 -3.14
C PRO A 51 1.99 12.93 -3.79
N VAL A 52 1.10 11.95 -3.54
CA VAL A 52 0.88 10.88 -4.51
C VAL A 52 0.77 11.66 -5.80
N TRP A 53 1.70 11.44 -6.73
CA TRP A 53 1.59 12.08 -8.03
C TRP A 53 0.25 11.62 -8.59
N ARG A 54 -0.76 12.44 -8.35
CA ARG A 54 -2.05 12.38 -8.98
C ARG A 54 -1.82 13.34 -10.12
N PRO A 55 -1.59 12.83 -11.34
CA PRO A 55 -1.64 13.73 -12.47
C PRO A 55 -2.96 14.49 -12.33
N ASP A 56 -2.90 15.82 -12.37
CA ASP A 56 -4.09 16.66 -12.47
C ASP A 56 -4.63 16.46 -13.88
N ILE A 57 -5.17 15.27 -14.11
CA ILE A 57 -5.69 14.80 -15.38
C ILE A 57 -7.16 14.55 -15.16
N SER A 58 -7.96 15.35 -15.84
CA SER A 58 -9.39 15.16 -15.92
C SER A 58 -9.72 13.84 -16.59
N LEU A 59 -10.93 13.34 -16.36
CA LEU A 59 -11.44 12.17 -17.07
C LEU A 59 -11.37 12.38 -18.58
N ASP A 60 -11.68 13.58 -19.06
CA ASP A 60 -11.65 13.92 -20.48
C ASP A 60 -10.24 13.85 -21.06
N GLU A 61 -9.23 14.30 -20.33
CA GLU A 61 -7.82 14.20 -20.76
C GLU A 61 -7.31 12.76 -20.79
N LEU A 62 -7.79 11.89 -19.89
CA LEU A 62 -7.51 10.45 -19.94
C LEU A 62 -8.12 9.79 -21.18
N LEU A 63 -9.33 10.22 -21.55
CA LEU A 63 -10.08 9.68 -22.68
C LEU A 63 -9.59 10.23 -24.02
N ALA A 64 -8.95 11.41 -24.05
CA ALA A 64 -8.43 12.04 -25.26
C ALA A 64 -7.37 11.20 -25.99
N GLY A 65 -6.70 10.28 -25.29
CA GLY A 65 -5.72 9.36 -25.87
C GLY A 65 -6.31 8.07 -26.44
N LEU A 66 -7.62 7.83 -26.32
CA LEU A 66 -8.25 6.62 -26.84
C LEU A 66 -8.50 6.75 -28.35
N PRO A 67 -8.11 5.76 -29.17
CA PRO A 67 -8.49 5.74 -30.58
C PRO A 67 -10.01 5.72 -30.72
N GLU A 68 -10.53 6.37 -31.77
CA GLU A 68 -11.95 6.33 -32.13
C GLU A 68 -12.40 4.94 -32.61
N GLU A 69 -11.43 4.11 -33.00
CA GLU A 69 -11.65 2.73 -33.39
C GLU A 69 -11.85 1.83 -32.15
N PRO A 70 -12.57 0.70 -32.29
CA PRO A 70 -12.71 -0.26 -31.21
C PRO A 70 -11.35 -0.66 -30.66
N LEU A 71 -11.16 -0.41 -29.36
CA LEU A 71 -9.97 -0.84 -28.65
C LEU A 71 -9.85 -2.36 -28.77
N LYS A 72 -8.86 -2.82 -29.52
CA LYS A 72 -8.45 -4.22 -29.54
C LYS A 72 -7.56 -4.46 -28.33
N TYR A 73 -8.16 -4.42 -27.14
CA TYR A 73 -7.58 -5.18 -26.05
C TYR A 73 -7.65 -6.62 -26.52
N GLU A 74 -6.50 -7.27 -26.76
CA GLU A 74 -6.50 -8.73 -26.72
C GLU A 74 -7.15 -9.07 -25.38
N ASP A 75 -8.28 -9.77 -25.42
CA ASP A 75 -9.00 -10.18 -24.23
C ASP A 75 -7.95 -10.80 -23.30
N ILE A 76 -7.53 -10.06 -22.26
CA ILE A 76 -6.73 -10.65 -21.21
C ILE A 76 -7.66 -11.71 -20.69
N PRO A 77 -7.37 -13.01 -20.91
CA PRO A 77 -8.34 -14.05 -20.62
C PRO A 77 -8.75 -13.86 -19.17
N GLU A 78 -10.05 -13.87 -18.87
CA GLU A 78 -10.51 -13.92 -17.49
C GLU A 78 -9.81 -15.10 -16.83
N TYR A 79 -8.77 -14.81 -16.04
CA TYR A 79 -8.05 -15.85 -15.34
C TYR A 79 -8.95 -16.32 -14.21
N ARG A 80 -9.68 -17.39 -14.46
CA ARG A 80 -10.34 -18.14 -13.41
C ARG A 80 -9.29 -19.07 -12.81
N PRO A 81 -8.96 -18.96 -11.51
CA PRO A 81 -8.08 -19.92 -10.88
C PRO A 81 -8.72 -21.32 -11.02
N VAL A 82 -8.06 -22.20 -11.78
CA VAL A 82 -8.48 -23.59 -12.00
C VAL A 82 -7.89 -24.56 -10.96
N GLY A 83 -7.23 -24.02 -9.95
CA GLY A 83 -6.66 -24.80 -8.85
C GLY A 83 -7.77 -25.38 -7.97
N ARG A 84 -7.65 -26.67 -7.66
CA ARG A 84 -8.42 -27.31 -6.58
C ARG A 84 -7.62 -27.15 -5.29
N GLU A 85 -8.26 -26.67 -4.23
CA GLU A 85 -7.67 -26.64 -2.90
C GLU A 85 -7.29 -28.08 -2.49
N LEU A 86 -6.02 -28.28 -2.17
CA LEU A 86 -5.51 -29.55 -1.65
C LEU A 86 -5.40 -29.40 -0.14
N ASP A 87 -6.28 -30.07 0.58
CA ASP A 87 -6.10 -30.29 2.02
C ASP A 87 -4.94 -31.26 2.20
N TRP A 88 -3.81 -30.76 2.70
CA TRP A 88 -2.70 -31.58 3.18
C TRP A 88 -2.37 -31.23 4.63
#